data_AF-A0A967D1K2-F1
#
_entry.id   AF-A0A967D1K2-F1
#
_cell.length_a   1.000
_cell.length_b   1.000
_cell.length_c   1.000
_cell.angle_alpha   90.00
_cell.angle_beta   90.00
_cell.angle_gamma   90.00
#
_symmetry.space_group_name_H-M   'P 1'
#
loop_
_entity.id
_entity.type
_entity.pdbx_description
1 polymer ?
#
loop_
_entity_poly.entity_id
_entity_poly.type
_entity_poly.pdbx_seq_one_letter_code
_entity_poly.pdbx_strand_id
1 'polypeptide(L)'
;KAAVVGRQALVSGNDSDLAVATVTDFLDRFSRSIHRYEMIELAGDLELAMGEREAALSRYRQLAKGPQSLAIRAARREGETLLEMGRAAEAAIVLAAAADLPAGNSASRLERTAAKIGEASCLIRLTRPAEAADLIRRLLATTEPPAATDEKGQRQVARAYATLGRASLAAGRDQDALIAYLTVDLVHNQDQESHAEALFRLHELWNRGQYPQRANEAARRLEADYPESSWASRLAQARD
;
A
#
# COMPACT_ATOMS: atom_id res chain seq x y z
N LYS A 1 0.32 -1.84 -28.63
CA LYS A 1 1.36 -2.89 -28.55
C LYS A 1 2.25 -2.70 -27.32
N ALA A 2 2.99 -1.59 -27.19
CA ALA A 2 3.87 -1.34 -26.04
C ALA A 2 3.16 -1.48 -24.66
N ALA A 3 2.00 -0.87 -24.49
CA ALA A 3 1.22 -0.98 -23.24
C ALA A 3 0.82 -2.43 -22.89
N VAL A 4 0.54 -3.28 -23.89
CA VAL A 4 0.17 -4.68 -23.67
C VAL A 4 1.39 -5.49 -23.24
N VAL A 5 2.51 -5.32 -23.92
CA VAL A 5 3.79 -5.98 -23.57
C VAL A 5 4.19 -5.61 -22.15
N GLY A 6 4.16 -4.32 -21.81
CA GLY A 6 4.51 -3.87 -20.46
C GLY A 6 3.59 -4.42 -19.38
N ARG A 7 2.27 -4.41 -19.59
CA ARG A 7 1.32 -4.98 -18.63
C ARG A 7 1.48 -6.50 -18.47
N GLN A 8 1.80 -7.21 -19.53
CA GLN A 8 2.05 -8.65 -19.47
C GLN A 8 3.33 -8.97 -18.69
N ALA A 9 4.40 -8.20 -18.90
CA ALA A 9 5.63 -8.37 -18.14
C ALA A 9 5.43 -8.11 -16.64
N LEU A 10 4.64 -7.08 -16.27
CA LEU A 10 4.30 -6.83 -14.86
C LEU A 10 3.58 -7.99 -14.18
N VAL A 11 2.68 -8.69 -14.90
CA VAL A 11 1.92 -9.81 -14.33
C VAL A 11 2.76 -11.09 -14.27
N SER A 12 3.54 -11.36 -15.33
CA SER A 12 4.28 -12.61 -15.47
C SER A 12 5.68 -12.58 -14.86
N GLY A 13 6.24 -11.39 -14.64
CA GLY A 13 7.66 -11.19 -14.28
C GLY A 13 8.65 -11.52 -15.40
N ASN A 14 8.17 -11.99 -16.55
CA ASN A 14 9.01 -12.40 -17.68
C ASN A 14 9.19 -11.24 -18.68
N ASP A 15 10.32 -11.26 -19.40
CA ASP A 15 10.64 -10.30 -20.47
C ASP A 15 10.60 -8.82 -20.03
N SER A 16 10.89 -8.52 -18.76
CA SER A 16 10.83 -7.17 -18.21
C SER A 16 11.78 -6.19 -18.94
N ASP A 17 12.98 -6.64 -19.32
CA ASP A 17 13.93 -5.81 -20.10
C ASP A 17 13.35 -5.41 -21.46
N LEU A 18 12.75 -6.37 -22.18
CA LEU A 18 12.10 -6.13 -23.45
C LEU A 18 10.90 -5.19 -23.30
N ALA A 19 10.13 -5.36 -22.23
CA ALA A 19 9.01 -4.49 -21.90
C ALA A 19 9.46 -3.05 -21.65
N VAL A 20 10.47 -2.83 -20.82
CA VAL A 20 11.04 -1.49 -20.56
C VAL A 20 11.55 -0.85 -21.85
N ALA A 21 12.29 -1.60 -22.68
CA ALA A 21 12.79 -1.11 -23.96
C ALA A 21 11.63 -0.71 -24.90
N THR A 22 10.60 -1.54 -25.01
CA THR A 22 9.43 -1.29 -25.87
C THR A 22 8.61 -0.09 -25.40
N VAL A 23 8.45 0.08 -24.08
CA VAL A 23 7.77 1.23 -23.48
C VAL A 23 8.58 2.50 -23.68
N THR A 24 9.90 2.45 -23.50
CA THR A 24 10.78 3.61 -23.68
C THR A 24 10.84 4.07 -25.14
N ASP A 25 10.95 3.15 -26.10
CA ASP A 25 10.89 3.46 -27.53
C ASP A 25 9.57 4.19 -27.90
N PHE A 26 8.44 3.78 -27.30
CA PHE A 26 7.19 4.50 -27.47
C PHE A 26 7.26 5.93 -26.92
N LEU A 27 7.82 6.12 -25.72
CA LEU A 27 7.94 7.43 -25.09
C LEU A 27 8.83 8.39 -25.88
N ASP A 28 9.85 7.87 -26.57
CA ASP A 28 10.75 8.67 -27.40
C ASP A 28 10.09 9.05 -28.72
N ARG A 29 9.44 8.10 -29.40
CA ARG A 29 8.79 8.33 -30.70
C ARG A 29 7.52 9.16 -30.60
N PHE A 30 6.76 9.02 -29.51
CA PHE A 30 5.42 9.58 -29.38
C PHE A 30 5.31 10.58 -28.23
N SER A 31 6.20 11.58 -28.23
CA SER A 31 6.30 12.61 -27.18
C SER A 31 5.04 13.47 -26.98
N ARG A 32 4.13 13.52 -27.95
CA ARG A 32 2.86 14.26 -27.87
C ARG A 32 1.62 13.36 -27.76
N SER A 33 1.82 12.06 -27.52
CA SER A 33 0.69 11.13 -27.38
C SER A 33 -0.13 11.43 -26.14
N ILE A 34 -1.46 11.28 -26.26
CA ILE A 34 -2.38 11.32 -25.12
C ILE A 34 -2.08 10.21 -24.09
N HIS A 35 -1.46 9.11 -24.53
CA HIS A 35 -1.09 7.97 -23.67
C HIS A 35 0.27 8.16 -22.99
N ARG A 36 0.98 9.27 -23.24
CA ARG A 36 2.34 9.47 -22.74
C ARG A 36 2.44 9.27 -21.23
N TYR A 37 1.51 9.85 -20.48
CA TYR A 37 1.52 9.75 -19.02
C TYR A 37 1.29 8.32 -18.51
N GLU A 38 0.35 7.59 -19.09
CA GLU A 38 0.11 6.17 -18.77
C GLU A 38 1.38 5.33 -19.06
N MET A 39 2.09 5.65 -20.14
CA MET A 39 3.31 4.93 -20.51
C MET A 39 4.51 5.29 -19.63
N ILE A 40 4.59 6.52 -19.10
CA ILE A 40 5.59 6.88 -18.08
C ILE A 40 5.31 6.14 -16.78
N GLU A 41 4.05 6.04 -16.35
CA GLU A 41 3.66 5.26 -15.17
C GLU A 41 4.03 3.78 -15.35
N LEU A 42 3.67 3.19 -16.49
CA LEU A 42 4.00 1.81 -16.81
C LEU A 42 5.52 1.55 -16.83
N ALA A 43 6.32 2.50 -17.31
CA ALA A 43 7.78 2.40 -17.25
C ALA A 43 8.28 2.39 -15.81
N GLY A 44 7.75 3.27 -14.95
CA GLY A 44 8.13 3.32 -13.54
C GLY A 44 7.76 2.04 -12.79
N ASP A 45 6.57 1.50 -13.04
CA ASP A 45 6.13 0.24 -12.42
C ASP A 45 7.00 -0.95 -12.86
N LEU A 46 7.42 -1.00 -14.13
CA LEU A 46 8.33 -2.03 -14.63
C LEU A 46 9.72 -1.92 -14.00
N GLU A 47 10.28 -0.70 -13.96
CA GLU A 47 11.57 -0.42 -13.34
C GLU A 47 11.52 -0.80 -11.84
N LEU A 48 10.43 -0.47 -11.13
CA LEU A 48 10.23 -0.88 -9.74
C LEU A 48 10.19 -2.41 -9.57
N ALA A 49 9.45 -3.11 -10.44
CA ALA A 49 9.36 -4.57 -10.42
C ALA A 49 10.71 -5.25 -10.68
N MET A 50 11.60 -4.61 -11.44
CA MET A 50 12.97 -5.06 -11.67
C MET A 50 13.94 -4.70 -10.53
N GLY A 51 13.50 -3.92 -9.53
CA GLY A 51 14.34 -3.44 -8.44
C GLY A 51 15.11 -2.14 -8.74
N GLU A 52 14.88 -1.53 -9.91
CA GLU A 52 15.50 -0.27 -10.35
C GLU A 52 14.79 0.94 -9.73
N ARG A 53 14.83 1.02 -8.40
CA ARG A 53 14.02 1.98 -7.62
C ARG A 53 14.31 3.44 -7.96
N GLU A 54 15.57 3.82 -8.19
CA GLU A 54 15.91 5.21 -8.55
C GLU A 54 15.39 5.60 -9.95
N ALA A 55 15.39 4.65 -10.90
CA ALA A 55 14.80 4.87 -12.22
C ALA A 55 13.28 5.07 -12.08
N ALA A 56 12.61 4.20 -11.31
CA ALA A 56 11.19 4.30 -11.03
C ALA A 56 10.81 5.66 -10.40
N LEU A 57 11.58 6.13 -9.41
CA LEU A 57 11.39 7.46 -8.81
C LEU A 57 11.46 8.58 -9.87
N SER A 58 12.43 8.51 -10.78
CA SER A 58 12.56 9.46 -11.89
C SER A 58 11.33 9.45 -12.80
N ARG A 59 10.74 8.28 -13.08
CA ARG A 59 9.50 8.17 -13.86
C ARG A 59 8.32 8.78 -13.13
N TYR A 60 8.10 8.42 -11.86
CA TYR A 60 6.97 8.93 -11.09
C TYR A 60 7.00 10.46 -10.94
N ARG A 61 8.18 11.05 -10.74
CA ARG A 61 8.34 12.51 -10.68
C ARG A 61 7.93 13.23 -11.97
N GLN A 62 8.09 12.59 -13.13
CA GLN A 62 7.65 13.18 -14.41
C GLN A 62 6.13 13.30 -14.51
N LEU A 63 5.39 12.45 -13.80
CA LEU A 63 3.92 12.43 -13.81
C LEU A 63 3.29 13.57 -12.98
N ALA A 64 4.08 14.27 -12.15
CA ALA A 64 3.59 15.41 -11.36
C ALA A 64 3.03 16.55 -12.24
N LYS A 65 3.40 16.59 -13.53
CA LYS A 65 2.90 17.56 -14.52
C LYS A 65 1.58 17.13 -15.18
N GLY A 66 1.10 15.92 -14.90
CA GLY A 66 -0.11 15.38 -15.50
C GLY A 66 -1.41 15.84 -14.80
N PRO A 67 -2.56 15.27 -15.19
CA PRO A 67 -3.84 15.53 -14.52
C PRO A 67 -3.77 15.23 -13.02
N GLN A 68 -4.56 15.96 -12.21
CA GLN A 68 -4.47 15.89 -10.74
C GLN A 68 -4.54 14.47 -10.15
N SER A 69 -5.45 13.62 -10.62
CA SER A 69 -5.56 12.24 -10.12
C SER A 69 -4.29 11.42 -10.38
N LEU A 70 -3.63 11.67 -11.51
CA LEU A 70 -2.37 11.04 -11.85
C LEU A 70 -1.22 11.62 -11.01
N ALA A 71 -1.20 12.94 -10.79
CA ALA A 71 -0.18 13.57 -9.96
C ALA A 71 -0.23 13.04 -8.51
N ILE A 72 -1.41 12.89 -7.91
CA ILE A 72 -1.57 12.30 -6.56
C ILE A 72 -1.10 10.84 -6.55
N ARG A 73 -1.53 10.05 -7.54
CA ARG A 73 -1.11 8.65 -7.66
C ARG A 73 0.41 8.51 -7.80
N ALA A 74 1.02 9.34 -8.64
CA ALA A 74 2.46 9.31 -8.88
C ALA A 74 3.24 9.69 -7.63
N ALA A 75 2.83 10.74 -6.92
CA ALA A 75 3.42 11.12 -5.64
C ALA A 75 3.24 10.01 -4.59
N ARG A 76 2.09 9.33 -4.57
CA ARG A 76 1.90 8.14 -3.73
C ARG A 76 2.91 7.03 -4.06
N ARG A 77 3.06 6.68 -5.34
CA ARG A 77 4.03 5.66 -5.79
C ARG A 77 5.48 6.04 -5.47
N GLU A 78 5.83 7.31 -5.66
CA GLU A 78 7.13 7.85 -5.28
C GLU A 78 7.38 7.66 -3.78
N GLY A 79 6.41 8.05 -2.94
CA GLY A 79 6.49 7.89 -1.50
C GLY A 79 6.60 6.44 -1.03
N GLU A 80 5.79 5.53 -1.60
CA GLU A 80 5.87 4.08 -1.32
C GLU A 80 7.26 3.53 -1.67
N THR A 81 7.79 3.89 -2.84
CA THR A 81 9.12 3.47 -3.30
C THR A 81 10.22 3.99 -2.37
N LEU A 82 10.16 5.27 -1.96
CA LEU A 82 11.09 5.85 -0.99
C LEU A 82 11.04 5.11 0.36
N LEU A 83 9.85 4.73 0.82
CA LEU A 83 9.68 3.97 2.05
C LEU A 83 10.32 2.58 1.96
N GLU A 84 10.15 1.88 0.84
CA GLU A 84 10.80 0.59 0.56
C GLU A 84 12.33 0.70 0.52
N MET A 85 12.85 1.83 0.05
CA MET A 85 14.29 2.15 0.08
C MET A 85 14.80 2.51 1.49
N GLY A 86 13.93 2.53 2.51
CA GLY A 86 14.29 2.96 3.86
C GLY A 86 14.40 4.48 4.03
N ARG A 87 14.07 5.28 3.00
CA ARG A 87 14.10 6.75 3.00
C ARG A 87 12.80 7.32 3.59
N ALA A 88 12.45 6.87 4.79
CA ALA A 88 11.15 7.14 5.41
C ALA A 88 10.87 8.64 5.65
N ALA A 89 11.91 9.45 5.91
CA ALA A 89 11.75 10.90 6.07
C ALA A 89 11.35 11.59 4.77
N GLU A 90 11.99 11.22 3.65
CA GLU A 90 11.64 11.75 2.32
C GLU A 90 10.27 11.25 1.87
N ALA A 91 9.98 9.97 2.10
CA ALA A 91 8.67 9.38 1.82
C ALA A 91 7.54 10.12 2.55
N ALA A 92 7.73 10.44 3.84
CA ALA A 92 6.73 11.17 4.62
C ALA A 92 6.40 12.54 4.00
N ILE A 93 7.42 13.28 3.52
CA ILE A 93 7.23 14.59 2.88
C ILE A 93 6.40 14.45 1.60
N VAL A 94 6.76 13.51 0.72
CA VAL A 94 6.07 13.30 -0.56
C VAL A 94 4.63 12.85 -0.33
N LEU A 95 4.39 11.94 0.61
CA LEU A 95 3.07 11.39 0.90
C LEU A 95 2.15 12.40 1.59
N ALA A 96 2.67 13.19 2.53
CA ALA A 96 1.91 14.27 3.15
C ALA A 96 1.50 15.32 2.11
N ALA A 97 2.42 15.72 1.23
CA ALA A 97 2.10 16.64 0.13
C ALA A 97 1.01 16.07 -0.80
N ALA A 98 1.07 14.78 -1.13
CA ALA A 98 0.05 14.11 -1.94
C ALA A 98 -1.31 14.04 -1.23
N ALA A 99 -1.30 13.81 0.09
CA ALA A 99 -2.49 13.75 0.93
C ALA A 99 -3.24 15.09 1.04
N ASP A 100 -2.55 16.22 0.84
CA ASP A 100 -3.10 17.58 0.92
C ASP A 100 -3.58 18.12 -0.43
N LEU A 101 -3.24 17.47 -1.54
CA LEU A 101 -3.71 17.88 -2.86
C LEU A 101 -5.25 17.81 -2.96
N PRO A 102 -5.91 18.81 -3.59
CA PRO A 102 -7.35 18.75 -3.84
C PRO A 102 -7.74 17.49 -4.64
N ALA A 103 -8.95 16.96 -4.40
CA ALA A 103 -9.42 15.71 -5.01
C ALA A 103 -10.84 15.90 -5.51
N GLY A 104 -10.95 16.29 -6.78
CA GLY A 104 -12.24 16.63 -7.40
C GLY A 104 -13.13 15.44 -7.77
N ASN A 105 -12.62 14.21 -7.73
CA ASN A 105 -13.35 13.01 -8.15
C ASN A 105 -13.05 11.80 -7.26
N SER A 106 -13.79 10.70 -7.44
CA SER A 106 -13.63 9.48 -6.63
C SER A 106 -12.23 8.88 -6.73
N ALA A 107 -11.64 8.85 -7.94
CA ALA A 107 -10.29 8.32 -8.15
C ALA A 107 -9.23 9.13 -7.39
N SER A 108 -9.24 10.46 -7.49
CA SER A 108 -8.30 11.32 -6.75
C SER A 108 -8.49 11.22 -5.23
N ARG A 109 -9.72 11.03 -4.74
CA ARG A 109 -9.98 10.78 -3.31
C ARG A 109 -9.37 9.46 -2.85
N LEU A 110 -9.51 8.39 -3.65
CA LEU A 110 -8.89 7.09 -3.35
C LEU A 110 -7.37 7.20 -3.25
N GLU A 111 -6.72 7.88 -4.21
CA GLU A 111 -5.27 8.05 -4.19
C GLU A 111 -4.81 8.88 -2.99
N ARG A 112 -5.57 9.92 -2.63
CA ARG A 112 -5.29 10.74 -1.44
C ARG A 112 -5.40 9.92 -0.15
N THR A 113 -6.44 9.10 -0.01
CA THR A 113 -6.59 8.18 1.13
C THR A 113 -5.40 7.23 1.23
N ALA A 114 -5.00 6.65 0.11
CA ALA A 114 -3.85 5.75 0.07
C ALA A 114 -2.53 6.48 0.42
N ALA A 115 -2.36 7.74 -0.01
CA ALA A 115 -1.23 8.57 0.39
C ALA A 115 -1.18 8.82 1.91
N LYS A 116 -2.33 9.11 2.54
CA LYS A 116 -2.43 9.26 4.01
C LYS A 116 -2.07 7.97 4.76
N ILE A 117 -2.45 6.81 4.24
CA ILE A 117 -2.08 5.51 4.80
C ILE A 117 -0.56 5.27 4.69
N GLY A 118 0.02 5.64 3.54
CA GLY A 118 1.46 5.61 3.33
C GLY A 118 2.22 6.55 4.28
N GLU A 119 1.72 7.78 4.49
CA GLU A 119 2.28 8.74 5.43
C GLU A 119 2.31 8.16 6.85
N ALA A 120 1.20 7.56 7.31
CA ALA A 120 1.16 6.87 8.59
C ALA A 120 2.20 5.74 8.69
N SER A 121 2.40 4.99 7.60
CA SER A 121 3.42 3.94 7.53
C SER A 121 4.84 4.52 7.66
N CYS A 122 5.10 5.69 7.08
CA CYS A 122 6.36 6.41 7.28
C CYS A 122 6.53 6.86 8.72
N LEU A 123 5.48 7.42 9.35
CA LEU A 123 5.51 7.83 10.75
C LEU A 123 5.85 6.66 11.69
N ILE A 124 5.32 5.46 11.45
CA ILE A 124 5.69 4.25 12.21
C ILE A 124 7.19 3.97 12.07
N ARG A 125 7.74 4.01 10.84
CA ARG A 125 9.17 3.78 10.59
C ARG A 125 10.07 4.86 11.19
N LEU A 126 9.56 6.08 11.33
CA LEU A 126 10.21 7.20 11.98
C LEU A 126 10.03 7.20 13.51
N THR A 127 9.60 6.09 14.11
CA THR A 127 9.39 5.95 15.56
C THR A 127 8.37 6.96 16.13
N ARG A 128 7.40 7.37 15.31
CA ARG A 128 6.27 8.26 15.66
C ARG A 128 4.92 7.52 15.58
N PRO A 129 4.74 6.37 16.25
CA PRO A 129 3.56 5.53 16.09
C PRO A 129 2.28 6.14 16.68
N ALA A 130 2.39 7.02 17.68
CA ALA A 130 1.23 7.74 18.24
C ALA A 130 0.60 8.67 17.19
N GLU A 131 1.44 9.45 16.50
CA GLU A 131 1.00 10.36 15.44
C GLU A 131 0.42 9.61 14.24
N ALA A 132 1.02 8.46 13.88
CA ALA A 132 0.48 7.57 12.85
C ALA A 132 -0.94 7.07 13.19
N ALA A 133 -1.15 6.61 14.43
CA ALA A 133 -2.45 6.13 14.88
C ALA A 133 -3.50 7.25 14.85
N ASP A 134 -3.15 8.46 15.28
CA ASP A 134 -4.08 9.60 15.29
C ASP A 134 -4.40 10.09 13.88
N LEU A 135 -3.42 10.07 12.97
CA LEU A 135 -3.65 10.35 11.54
C LEU A 135 -4.69 9.39 10.95
N ILE A 136 -4.54 8.09 11.20
CA ILE A 136 -5.47 7.08 10.70
C ILE A 136 -6.84 7.17 11.37
N ARG A 137 -6.92 7.42 12.68
CA ARG A 137 -8.21 7.63 13.37
C ARG A 137 -8.96 8.82 12.78
N ARG A 138 -8.27 9.93 12.51
CA ARG A 138 -8.87 11.09 11.84
C ARG A 138 -9.35 10.72 10.43
N LEU A 139 -8.54 9.99 9.66
CA LEU A 139 -8.92 9.51 8.33
C LEU A 139 -10.17 8.60 8.36
N LEU A 140 -10.31 7.75 9.36
CA LEU A 140 -11.46 6.86 9.51
C LEU A 140 -12.70 7.60 10.07
N ALA A 141 -12.50 8.70 10.79
CA ALA A 141 -13.57 9.52 11.36
C ALA A 141 -14.14 10.56 10.37
N THR A 142 -13.48 10.82 9.23
CA THR A 142 -14.01 11.75 8.23
C THR A 142 -15.25 11.19 7.55
N THR A 143 -16.25 12.05 7.36
CA THR A 143 -17.44 11.77 6.54
C THR A 143 -17.16 11.78 5.04
N GLU A 144 -15.97 12.26 4.62
CA GLU A 144 -15.42 11.92 3.32
C GLU A 144 -15.14 10.43 3.35
N PRO A 145 -15.89 9.60 2.62
CA PRO A 145 -15.68 8.18 2.71
C PRO A 145 -14.24 7.93 2.23
N PRO A 146 -13.43 7.13 2.94
CA PRO A 146 -12.55 6.22 2.23
C PRO A 146 -13.44 5.25 1.44
N ALA A 147 -14.12 5.75 0.41
CA ALA A 147 -14.83 5.02 -0.63
C ALA A 147 -15.47 3.66 -0.22
N ALA A 148 -16.29 3.60 0.83
CA ALA A 148 -17.02 2.36 1.18
C ALA A 148 -18.22 2.06 0.25
N THR A 149 -18.43 2.89 -0.78
CA THR A 149 -19.47 2.68 -1.79
C THR A 149 -19.08 1.64 -2.83
N ASP A 150 -17.78 1.41 -3.02
CA ASP A 150 -17.26 0.42 -3.95
C ASP A 150 -16.17 -0.44 -3.31
N GLU A 151 -15.85 -1.54 -3.99
CA GLU A 151 -14.87 -2.52 -3.54
C GLU A 151 -13.47 -1.90 -3.31
N LYS A 152 -13.10 -0.85 -4.06
CA LYS A 152 -11.77 -0.24 -3.98
C LYS A 152 -11.59 0.54 -2.70
N GLY A 153 -12.58 1.31 -2.27
CA GLY A 153 -12.44 1.99 -0.99
C GLY A 153 -12.70 1.10 0.21
N GLN A 154 -13.52 0.04 0.10
CA GLN A 154 -13.58 -0.99 1.15
C GLN A 154 -12.19 -1.60 1.41
N ARG A 155 -11.39 -1.86 0.36
CA ARG A 155 -9.98 -2.26 0.52
C ARG A 155 -9.11 -1.17 1.18
N GLN A 156 -9.34 0.11 0.90
CA GLN A 156 -8.61 1.19 1.58
C GLN A 156 -8.95 1.28 3.06
N VAL A 157 -10.21 1.04 3.44
CA VAL A 157 -10.62 0.96 4.85
C VAL A 157 -9.91 -0.20 5.56
N ALA A 158 -9.85 -1.37 4.93
CA ALA A 158 -9.09 -2.52 5.47
C ALA A 158 -7.62 -2.15 5.73
N ARG A 159 -6.96 -1.54 4.75
CA ARG A 159 -5.56 -1.09 4.85
C ARG A 159 -5.35 -0.02 5.94
N ALA A 160 -6.32 0.89 6.09
CA ALA A 160 -6.29 1.89 7.15
C ALA A 160 -6.35 1.21 8.52
N TYR A 161 -7.29 0.29 8.77
CA TYR A 161 -7.35 -0.44 10.03
C TYR A 161 -6.11 -1.31 10.29
N ALA A 162 -5.57 -1.99 9.28
CA ALA A 162 -4.31 -2.72 9.42
C ALA A 162 -3.16 -1.77 9.82
N THR A 163 -3.09 -0.58 9.21
CA THR A 163 -2.10 0.44 9.56
C THR A 163 -2.30 1.01 10.96
N LEU A 164 -3.55 1.18 11.40
CA LEU A 164 -3.87 1.54 12.79
C LEU A 164 -3.42 0.45 13.77
N GLY A 165 -3.60 -0.82 13.41
CA GLY A 165 -3.10 -1.97 14.16
C GLY A 165 -1.58 -1.94 14.29
N ARG A 166 -0.85 -1.74 13.19
CA ARG A 166 0.62 -1.60 13.19
C ARG A 166 1.09 -0.43 14.05
N ALA A 167 0.46 0.74 13.91
CA ALA A 167 0.77 1.92 14.70
C ALA A 167 0.52 1.68 16.19
N SER A 168 -0.58 1.01 16.53
CA SER A 168 -0.93 0.72 17.92
C SER A 168 0.03 -0.28 18.56
N LEU A 169 0.41 -1.35 17.83
CA LEU A 169 1.46 -2.28 18.27
C LEU A 169 2.79 -1.58 18.50
N ALA A 170 3.23 -0.76 17.55
CA ALA A 170 4.48 -0.01 17.65
C ALA A 170 4.47 1.01 18.81
N ALA A 171 3.29 1.46 19.24
CA ALA A 171 3.10 2.31 20.42
C ALA A 171 2.91 1.52 21.73
N GLY A 172 3.01 0.19 21.72
CA GLY A 172 2.78 -0.66 22.90
C GLY A 172 1.32 -0.73 23.36
N ARG A 173 0.37 -0.36 22.50
CA ARG A 173 -1.08 -0.36 22.77
C ARG A 173 -1.71 -1.64 22.22
N ASP A 174 -1.45 -2.76 22.87
CA ASP A 174 -1.88 -4.09 22.41
C ASP A 174 -3.41 -4.22 22.29
N GLN A 175 -4.17 -3.62 23.20
CA GLN A 175 -5.65 -3.63 23.12
C GLN A 175 -6.17 -2.85 21.91
N ASP A 176 -5.61 -1.67 21.63
CA ASP A 176 -5.98 -0.87 20.45
C ASP A 176 -5.63 -1.63 19.16
N ALA A 177 -4.46 -2.28 19.13
CA ALA A 177 -4.04 -3.09 18.00
C ALA A 177 -4.98 -4.28 17.77
N LEU A 178 -5.35 -4.97 18.85
CA LEU A 178 -6.27 -6.10 18.81
C LEU A 178 -7.63 -5.69 18.22
N ILE A 179 -8.20 -4.57 18.67
CA ILE A 179 -9.46 -4.04 18.14
C ILE A 179 -9.33 -3.71 16.65
N ALA A 180 -8.23 -3.06 16.24
CA ALA A 180 -8.02 -2.69 14.85
C ALA A 180 -7.92 -3.92 13.94
N TYR A 181 -7.14 -4.93 14.32
CA TYR A 181 -7.01 -6.16 13.52
C TYR A 181 -8.28 -7.02 13.53
N LEU A 182 -9.03 -7.08 14.64
CA LEU A 182 -10.36 -7.71 14.65
C LEU A 182 -11.32 -6.99 13.70
N THR A 183 -11.22 -5.67 13.58
CA THR A 183 -12.05 -4.90 12.65
C THR A 183 -11.71 -5.26 11.19
N VAL A 184 -10.44 -5.50 10.87
CA VAL A 184 -10.05 -6.03 9.55
C VAL A 184 -10.65 -7.42 9.34
N ASP A 185 -10.40 -8.35 10.26
CA ASP A 185 -10.84 -9.76 10.15
C ASP A 185 -12.36 -9.90 10.01
N LEU A 186 -13.12 -9.22 10.87
CA LEU A 186 -14.56 -9.43 11.01
C LEU A 186 -15.41 -8.51 10.13
N VAL A 187 -14.89 -7.35 9.73
CA VAL A 187 -15.67 -6.31 9.04
C VAL A 187 -15.10 -5.96 7.67
N HIS A 188 -13.77 -5.93 7.52
CA HIS A 188 -13.09 -5.41 6.32
C HIS A 188 -12.08 -6.40 5.74
N ASN A 189 -12.48 -7.65 5.54
CA ASN A 189 -11.61 -8.74 5.08
C ASN A 189 -11.44 -8.84 3.54
N GLN A 190 -11.87 -7.80 2.80
CA GLN A 190 -11.86 -7.80 1.33
C GLN A 190 -10.46 -7.54 0.72
N ASP A 191 -9.53 -6.98 1.50
CA ASP A 191 -8.13 -6.83 1.09
C ASP A 191 -7.33 -8.02 1.66
N GLN A 192 -6.98 -8.97 0.79
CA GLN A 192 -6.35 -10.24 1.18
C GLN A 192 -5.05 -10.03 1.96
N GLU A 193 -4.21 -9.08 1.53
CA GLU A 193 -2.94 -8.79 2.21
C GLU A 193 -3.18 -8.23 3.63
N SER A 194 -4.10 -7.26 3.79
CA SER A 194 -4.44 -6.72 5.11
C SER A 194 -5.09 -7.77 6.01
N HIS A 195 -5.91 -8.67 5.46
CA HIS A 195 -6.55 -9.73 6.23
C HIS A 195 -5.54 -10.79 6.66
N ALA A 196 -4.62 -11.19 5.79
CA ALA A 196 -3.52 -12.09 6.13
C ALA A 196 -2.62 -11.49 7.23
N GLU A 197 -2.27 -10.19 7.12
CA GLU A 197 -1.56 -9.46 8.19
C GLU A 197 -2.35 -9.50 9.50
N ALA A 198 -3.66 -9.20 9.45
CA ALA A 198 -4.51 -9.18 10.63
C ALA A 198 -4.55 -10.54 11.34
N LEU A 199 -4.76 -11.64 10.61
CA LEU A 199 -4.79 -12.99 11.20
C LEU A 199 -3.45 -13.35 11.87
N PHE A 200 -2.33 -13.03 11.23
CA PHE A 200 -1.00 -13.22 11.83
C PHE A 200 -0.84 -12.41 13.12
N ARG A 201 -1.21 -11.13 13.11
CA ARG A 201 -1.08 -10.24 14.28
C ARG A 201 -2.03 -10.61 15.40
N LEU A 202 -3.24 -11.07 15.07
CA LEU A 202 -4.19 -11.62 16.03
C LEU A 202 -3.63 -12.87 16.70
N HIS A 203 -2.99 -13.78 15.96
CA HIS A 203 -2.30 -14.92 16.54
C HIS A 203 -1.28 -14.49 17.61
N GLU A 204 -0.40 -13.55 17.29
CA GLU A 204 0.60 -13.03 18.23
C GLU A 204 -0.05 -12.40 19.47
N LEU A 205 -1.02 -11.51 19.27
CA LEU A 205 -1.70 -10.79 20.34
C LEU A 205 -2.49 -11.72 21.27
N TRP A 206 -3.17 -12.73 20.73
CA TRP A 206 -3.89 -13.70 21.52
C TRP A 206 -2.97 -14.56 22.37
N ASN A 207 -1.80 -14.95 21.85
CA ASN A 207 -0.80 -15.67 22.63
C ASN A 207 -0.26 -14.82 23.79
N ARG A 208 0.06 -13.54 23.54
CA ARG A 208 0.46 -12.61 24.61
C ARG A 208 -0.62 -12.48 25.70
N GLY A 209 -1.88 -12.45 25.28
CA GLY A 209 -3.03 -12.39 26.19
C GLY A 209 -3.41 -13.72 26.85
N GLN A 210 -2.66 -14.81 26.63
CA GLN A 210 -2.97 -16.15 27.17
C GLN A 210 -4.32 -16.72 26.67
N TYR A 211 -4.66 -16.46 25.40
CA TYR A 211 -5.84 -17.01 24.71
C TYR A 211 -5.44 -17.98 23.58
N PRO A 212 -4.80 -19.12 23.88
CA PRO A 212 -4.19 -20.00 22.86
C PRO A 212 -5.20 -20.60 21.88
N GLN A 213 -6.45 -20.80 22.30
CA GLN A 213 -7.50 -21.30 21.39
C GLN A 213 -7.79 -20.30 20.26
N ARG A 214 -7.90 -19.00 20.58
CA ARG A 214 -8.10 -17.93 19.59
C ARG A 214 -6.87 -17.73 18.72
N ALA A 215 -5.68 -17.84 19.32
CA ALA A 215 -4.43 -17.78 18.57
C ALA A 215 -4.34 -18.91 17.52
N ASN A 216 -4.73 -20.13 17.89
CA ASN A 216 -4.74 -21.28 16.99
C ASN A 216 -5.82 -21.17 15.90
N GLU A 217 -6.96 -20.56 16.21
CA GLU A 217 -7.99 -20.28 15.21
C GLU A 217 -7.50 -19.30 14.14
N ALA A 218 -6.93 -18.16 14.57
CA ALA A 218 -6.40 -17.16 13.64
C ALA A 218 -5.30 -17.73 12.75
N ALA A 219 -4.40 -18.54 13.33
CA ALA A 219 -3.34 -19.20 12.58
C ALA A 219 -3.85 -20.23 11.55
N ARG A 220 -4.83 -21.06 11.93
CA ARG A 220 -5.43 -22.03 10.99
C ARG A 220 -6.11 -21.32 9.82
N ARG A 221 -6.81 -20.22 10.08
CA ARG A 221 -7.44 -19.41 9.02
C ARG A 221 -6.38 -18.79 8.11
N LEU A 222 -5.28 -18.27 8.66
CA LEU A 222 -4.18 -17.75 7.85
C LEU A 222 -3.60 -18.80 6.91
N GLU A 223 -3.34 -20.01 7.41
CA GLU A 223 -2.80 -21.12 6.61
C GLU A 223 -3.80 -21.64 5.57
N ALA A 224 -5.08 -21.70 5.92
CA ALA A 224 -6.13 -22.21 5.03
C ALA A 224 -6.48 -21.20 3.91
N ASP A 225 -6.66 -19.94 4.26
CA ASP A 225 -7.16 -18.91 3.35
C ASP A 225 -6.02 -18.24 2.56
N TYR A 226 -4.80 -18.20 3.11
CA TYR A 226 -3.66 -17.48 2.55
C TYR A 226 -2.32 -18.26 2.61
N PRO A 227 -2.28 -19.50 2.09
CA PRO A 227 -1.10 -20.38 2.21
C PRO A 227 0.18 -19.81 1.58
N GLU A 228 0.05 -19.03 0.50
CA GLU A 228 1.18 -18.43 -0.22
C GLU A 228 1.55 -17.02 0.29
N SER A 229 0.86 -16.52 1.32
CA SER A 229 1.16 -15.18 1.85
C SER A 229 2.51 -15.14 2.58
N SER A 230 3.15 -13.96 2.55
CA SER A 230 4.36 -13.72 3.34
C SER A 230 4.11 -13.88 4.84
N TRP A 231 2.87 -13.63 5.29
CA TRP A 231 2.43 -13.77 6.68
C TRP A 231 2.29 -15.24 7.09
N ALA A 232 1.78 -16.12 6.24
CA ALA A 232 1.77 -17.55 6.49
C ALA A 232 3.20 -18.11 6.60
N SER A 233 4.10 -17.65 5.73
CA SER A 233 5.53 -18.01 5.80
C SER A 233 6.18 -17.57 7.12
N ARG A 234 5.86 -16.35 7.59
CA ARG A 234 6.33 -15.85 8.91
C ARG A 234 5.75 -16.65 10.09
N LEU A 235 4.48 -17.06 10.00
CA LEU A 235 3.85 -17.89 11.02
C LEU A 235 4.56 -19.23 11.16
N ALA A 236 4.89 -19.88 10.04
CA ALA A 236 5.65 -21.12 10.04
C ALA A 236 7.03 -20.95 10.71
N GLN A 237 7.76 -19.91 10.31
CA GLN A 237 9.08 -19.60 10.89
C GLN A 237 9.05 -19.30 12.39
N ALA A 238 7.95 -18.75 12.91
CA ALA A 238 7.81 -18.43 14.34
C ALA A 238 7.50 -19.66 15.21
N ARG A 239 7.18 -20.81 14.61
CA ARG A 239 6.87 -22.08 15.30
C ARG A 239 8.05 -23.06 15.32
N ASP A 240 9.01 -22.88 14.42
CA ASP A 240 10.27 -23.62 14.36
C ASP A 240 11.28 -23.10 15.40
#